data_AF-A0A828PJ84-F1
#
_entry.id   AF-A0A828PJ84-F1
#
_cell.length_a   1.000
_cell.length_b   1.000
_cell.length_c   1.000
_cell.angle_alpha   90.00
_cell.angle_beta   90.00
_cell.angle_gamma   90.00
#
_symmetry.space_group_name_H-M   'P 1'
#
loop_
_entity.id
_entity.type
_entity.pdbx_description
1 polymer ?
#
loop_
_entity_poly.entity_id
_entity_poly.type
_entity_poly.pdbx_seq_one_letter_code
_entity_poly.pdbx_strand_id
1 'polypeptide(L)'
;MQSFQAVSKVQKTNVFLTFFEKQKSLHFPLYFKFNNSVQKSMFKNLSVNWVFILYGCYFMLIGYARVSTEDQNLELQIDALTKVGCEKIFNDKDSRTSFNRPGLLEALEYLREGDTLVIWKLDRLGGKTKNLLELFDSLQQRNINLKSIKDSIDTGSAIGKLFFHFSSALAEFEVDILRERTRAGLAAARARGRLGGRPKSLNENQKQQAFDLYYSKKHTVNSICKTLNISKGTFYNYLKQEKDLNGKRIKESP
;
A
#
# COMPACT_ATOMS: atom_id res chain seq x y z
N MET A 1 3.63 -49.86 -45.40
CA MET A 1 4.88 -49.22 -44.91
C MET A 1 4.64 -47.97 -44.03
N GLN A 2 3.40 -47.58 -43.69
CA GLN A 2 3.13 -46.45 -42.78
C GLN A 2 2.75 -46.86 -41.33
N SER A 3 2.48 -48.14 -41.07
CA SER A 3 2.10 -48.64 -39.74
C SER A 3 3.28 -48.86 -38.77
N PHE A 4 4.50 -49.07 -39.27
CA PHE A 4 5.68 -49.34 -38.43
C PHE A 4 6.32 -48.07 -37.83
N GLN A 5 6.12 -46.90 -38.44
CA GLN A 5 6.68 -45.63 -37.93
C GLN A 5 5.85 -45.04 -36.78
N ALA A 6 4.55 -45.33 -36.69
CA ALA A 6 3.70 -44.86 -35.60
C ALA A 6 4.02 -45.59 -34.27
N VAL A 7 4.31 -46.89 -34.33
CA VAL A 7 4.58 -47.71 -33.13
C VAL A 7 5.90 -47.33 -32.45
N SER A 8 6.94 -46.93 -33.20
CA SER A 8 8.23 -46.53 -32.61
C SER A 8 8.22 -45.16 -31.93
N LYS A 9 7.36 -44.23 -32.39
CA LYS A 9 7.18 -42.91 -31.76
C LYS A 9 6.46 -43.01 -30.42
N VAL A 10 5.43 -43.85 -30.33
CA VAL A 10 4.62 -44.03 -29.11
C VAL A 10 5.42 -44.75 -28.01
N GLN A 11 6.28 -45.70 -28.36
CA GLN A 11 7.13 -46.35 -27.35
C GLN A 11 8.24 -45.44 -26.82
N LYS A 12 8.82 -44.55 -27.65
CA LYS A 12 9.84 -43.59 -27.18
C LYS A 12 9.27 -42.54 -26.23
N THR A 13 8.04 -42.07 -26.44
CA THR A 13 7.38 -41.12 -25.54
C THR A 13 7.01 -41.77 -24.19
N ASN A 14 6.58 -43.02 -24.18
CA ASN A 14 6.22 -43.72 -22.93
C ASN A 14 7.43 -44.04 -22.06
N VAL A 15 8.59 -44.36 -22.64
CA VAL A 15 9.84 -44.55 -21.88
C VAL A 15 10.35 -43.22 -21.31
N PHE A 16 10.17 -42.11 -22.04
CA PHE A 16 10.58 -40.78 -21.59
C PHE A 16 9.71 -40.24 -20.45
N LEU A 17 8.39 -40.45 -20.52
CA LEU A 17 7.43 -40.08 -19.48
C LEU A 17 7.62 -40.89 -18.20
N THR A 18 7.79 -42.22 -18.32
CA THR A 18 8.05 -43.09 -17.15
C THR A 18 9.41 -42.82 -16.51
N PHE A 19 10.42 -42.42 -17.28
CA PHE A 19 11.70 -41.96 -16.73
C PHE A 19 11.56 -40.63 -15.96
N PHE A 20 10.73 -39.71 -16.46
CA PHE A 20 10.45 -38.42 -15.80
C PHE A 20 9.63 -38.55 -14.52
N GLU A 21 8.62 -39.42 -14.49
CA GLU A 21 7.84 -39.70 -13.28
C GLU A 21 8.68 -40.36 -12.18
N LYS A 22 9.62 -41.23 -12.55
CA LYS A 22 10.53 -41.87 -11.58
C LYS A 22 11.60 -40.92 -11.03
N GLN A 23 11.95 -39.86 -11.77
CA GLN A 23 12.96 -38.86 -11.39
C GLN A 23 12.42 -37.78 -10.43
N LYS A 24 11.12 -37.48 -10.45
CA LYS A 24 10.50 -36.52 -9.49
C LYS A 24 10.60 -36.93 -8.02
N SER A 25 10.86 -38.21 -7.73
CA SER A 25 10.84 -38.76 -6.37
C SER A 25 12.21 -38.86 -5.69
N LEU A 26 13.32 -38.52 -6.36
CA LEU A 26 14.67 -38.75 -5.82
C LEU A 26 15.49 -37.45 -5.83
N HIS A 27 15.65 -36.87 -4.64
CA HIS A 27 16.59 -35.80 -4.37
C HIS A 27 18.03 -36.36 -4.48
N PHE A 28 18.80 -36.01 -5.51
CA PHE A 28 20.19 -36.45 -5.68
C PHE A 28 21.12 -35.29 -6.09
N PRO A 29 22.36 -35.21 -5.56
CA PRO A 29 23.21 -34.04 -5.68
C PRO A 29 24.08 -34.02 -6.95
N LEU A 30 24.58 -32.81 -7.20
CA LEU A 30 25.43 -32.31 -8.29
C LEU A 30 26.50 -33.27 -8.87
N TYR A 31 26.69 -33.10 -10.18
CA TYR A 31 27.76 -33.59 -11.07
C TYR A 31 27.58 -34.98 -11.72
N PHE A 32 26.97 -35.00 -12.91
CA PHE A 32 27.12 -36.07 -13.88
C PHE A 32 27.93 -35.59 -15.09
N LYS A 33 29.16 -36.08 -15.25
CA LYS A 33 30.03 -35.80 -16.41
C LYS A 33 29.60 -36.68 -17.59
N PHE A 34 29.03 -36.07 -18.63
CA PHE A 34 28.63 -36.78 -19.85
C PHE A 34 29.83 -37.11 -20.74
N ASN A 35 30.15 -38.41 -20.93
CA ASN A 35 31.35 -38.86 -21.64
C ASN A 35 31.07 -39.75 -22.89
N ASN A 36 29.97 -39.52 -23.62
CA ASN A 36 29.71 -40.29 -24.84
C ASN A 36 29.12 -39.47 -25.99
N SER A 37 29.57 -39.73 -27.23
CA SER A 37 29.23 -38.95 -28.44
C SER A 37 27.75 -39.01 -28.83
N VAL A 38 27.05 -40.08 -28.42
CA VAL A 38 25.63 -40.30 -28.69
C VAL A 38 24.74 -39.31 -27.92
N GLN A 39 25.09 -38.97 -26.67
CA GLN A 39 24.30 -38.02 -25.87
C GLN A 39 24.49 -36.58 -26.32
N LYS A 40 25.69 -36.18 -26.74
CA LYS A 40 25.92 -34.85 -27.36
C LYS A 40 25.08 -34.63 -28.63
N SER A 41 24.81 -35.69 -29.39
CA SER A 41 23.94 -35.63 -30.58
C SER A 41 22.46 -35.46 -30.21
N MET A 42 22.02 -36.11 -29.12
CA MET A 42 20.64 -36.03 -28.64
C MET A 42 20.27 -34.63 -28.09
N PHE A 43 21.25 -33.88 -27.57
CA PHE A 43 21.06 -32.53 -27.05
C PHE A 43 21.18 -31.40 -28.08
N LYS A 44 21.64 -31.66 -29.32
CA LYS A 44 21.71 -30.63 -30.37
C LYS A 44 20.35 -30.16 -30.91
N ASN A 45 19.29 -30.93 -30.68
CA ASN A 45 17.93 -30.63 -31.12
C ASN A 45 16.94 -30.37 -29.97
N LEU A 46 17.43 -30.26 -28.72
CA LEU A 46 16.61 -29.80 -27.61
C LEU A 46 16.65 -28.26 -27.63
N SER A 47 15.53 -27.65 -28.01
CA SER A 47 15.29 -26.22 -27.82
C SER A 47 15.80 -25.80 -26.45
N VAL A 48 16.61 -24.74 -26.43
CA VAL A 48 17.29 -24.15 -25.28
C VAL A 48 16.36 -23.90 -24.07
N ASN A 49 15.04 -23.95 -24.29
CA ASN A 49 14.00 -23.95 -23.26
C ASN A 49 14.10 -25.07 -22.21
N TRP A 50 14.61 -26.26 -22.54
CA TRP A 50 14.62 -27.37 -21.57
C TRP A 50 15.76 -27.31 -20.55
N VAL A 51 16.85 -26.60 -20.86
CA VAL A 51 17.95 -26.38 -19.89
C VAL A 51 17.52 -25.41 -18.79
N PHE A 52 16.63 -24.45 -19.10
CA PHE A 52 16.03 -23.53 -18.12
C PHE A 52 15.13 -24.24 -17.09
N ILE A 53 14.50 -25.36 -17.47
CA ILE A 53 13.61 -26.12 -16.59
C ILE A 53 14.40 -26.92 -15.53
N LEU A 54 15.67 -27.23 -15.80
CA LEU A 54 16.53 -28.01 -14.90
C LEU A 54 17.26 -27.16 -13.85
N TYR A 55 17.39 -25.84 -14.07
CA TYR A 55 17.93 -24.88 -13.11
C TYR A 55 16.81 -23.95 -12.69
N GLY A 56 16.00 -24.39 -11.71
CA GLY A 56 14.81 -23.69 -11.26
C GLY A 56 15.08 -22.26 -10.80
N CYS A 57 14.83 -21.29 -11.68
CA CYS A 57 14.31 -19.98 -11.28
C CYS A 57 12.83 -20.17 -11.01
N TYR A 58 12.49 -20.57 -9.78
CA TYR A 58 11.09 -20.61 -9.35
C TYR A 58 10.68 -19.16 -9.05
N PHE A 59 9.92 -18.54 -9.95
CA PHE A 59 9.35 -17.21 -9.73
C PHE A 59 8.18 -17.34 -8.75
N MET A 60 8.33 -16.84 -7.52
CA MET A 60 7.28 -16.95 -6.50
C MET A 60 6.28 -15.78 -6.62
N LEU A 61 5.01 -16.09 -6.41
CA LEU A 61 3.93 -15.11 -6.34
C LEU A 61 3.58 -14.83 -4.87
N ILE A 62 3.83 -13.62 -4.40
CA ILE A 62 3.55 -13.21 -3.02
C ILE A 62 2.40 -12.21 -3.00
N GLY A 63 1.33 -12.52 -2.27
CA GLY A 63 0.14 -11.69 -2.19
C GLY A 63 0.20 -10.67 -1.06
N TYR A 64 -0.33 -9.48 -1.28
CA TYR A 64 -0.59 -8.49 -0.23
C TYR A 64 -2.02 -7.95 -0.32
N ALA A 65 -2.73 -7.97 0.82
CA ALA A 65 -4.10 -7.50 0.96
C ALA A 65 -4.24 -6.45 2.08
N ARG A 66 -5.11 -5.45 1.89
CA ARG A 66 -5.34 -4.41 2.91
C ARG A 66 -6.80 -3.96 2.96
N VAL A 67 -7.29 -3.73 4.17
CA VAL A 67 -8.63 -3.17 4.43
C VAL A 67 -8.57 -2.03 5.44
N SER A 68 -9.38 -0.98 5.22
CA SER A 68 -9.28 0.28 5.97
C SER A 68 -10.39 0.57 6.98
N THR A 69 -11.37 -0.33 7.15
CA THR A 69 -12.39 -0.37 8.23
C THR A 69 -13.32 -1.57 7.97
N GLU A 70 -14.05 -2.01 9.01
CA GLU A 70 -14.76 -3.31 9.20
C GLU A 70 -15.76 -3.80 8.14
N ASP A 71 -16.00 -3.10 7.03
CA ASP A 71 -16.95 -3.53 5.98
C ASP A 71 -16.31 -3.81 4.61
N GLN A 72 -14.98 -3.92 4.54
CA GLN A 72 -14.29 -4.24 3.29
C GLN A 72 -13.93 -5.73 3.30
N ASN A 73 -14.44 -6.47 2.32
CA ASN A 73 -14.18 -7.91 2.11
C ASN A 73 -12.69 -8.19 1.91
N LEU A 74 -11.95 -8.38 3.00
CA LEU A 74 -10.59 -8.91 2.99
C LEU A 74 -10.59 -10.30 2.34
N GLU A 75 -11.63 -11.09 2.61
CA GLU A 75 -11.85 -12.42 2.02
C GLU A 75 -11.90 -12.36 0.50
N LEU A 76 -12.60 -11.39 -0.12
CA LEU A 76 -12.59 -11.24 -1.58
C LEU A 76 -11.20 -10.97 -2.15
N GLN A 77 -10.36 -10.22 -1.41
CA GLN A 77 -8.98 -9.97 -1.85
C GLN A 77 -8.13 -11.24 -1.70
N ILE A 78 -8.25 -11.95 -0.58
CA ILE A 78 -7.54 -13.20 -0.33
C ILE A 78 -7.94 -14.25 -1.36
N ASP A 79 -9.23 -14.43 -1.62
CA ASP A 79 -9.75 -15.36 -2.64
C ASP A 79 -9.17 -15.07 -4.01
N ALA A 80 -9.08 -13.81 -4.38
CA ALA A 80 -8.49 -13.41 -5.63
C ALA A 80 -6.99 -13.69 -5.71
N LEU A 81 -6.24 -13.40 -4.65
CA LEU A 81 -4.81 -13.68 -4.57
C LEU A 81 -4.54 -15.19 -4.63
N THR A 82 -5.34 -15.99 -3.91
CA THR A 82 -5.29 -17.45 -3.94
C THR A 82 -5.61 -17.99 -5.34
N LYS A 83 -6.61 -17.44 -6.03
CA LYS A 83 -6.96 -17.81 -7.42
C LYS A 83 -5.83 -17.53 -8.42
N VAL A 84 -5.03 -16.48 -8.18
CA VAL A 84 -3.86 -16.15 -9.01
C VAL A 84 -2.68 -17.09 -8.73
N GLY A 85 -2.72 -17.86 -7.63
CA GLY A 85 -1.67 -18.79 -7.25
C GLY A 85 -0.61 -18.17 -6.34
N CYS A 86 -0.96 -17.16 -5.55
CA CYS A 86 -0.05 -16.62 -4.54
C CYS A 86 0.27 -17.69 -3.47
N GLU A 87 1.54 -17.97 -3.26
CA GLU A 87 2.01 -19.01 -2.32
C GLU A 87 1.91 -18.54 -0.87
N LYS A 88 2.17 -17.25 -0.64
CA LYS A 88 2.07 -16.62 0.67
C LYS A 88 1.34 -15.30 0.54
N ILE A 89 0.39 -15.06 1.44
CA ILE A 89 -0.43 -13.84 1.45
C ILE A 89 -0.23 -13.12 2.78
N PHE A 90 0.22 -11.87 2.71
CA PHE A 90 0.32 -10.96 3.84
C PHE A 90 -0.88 -10.03 3.87
N ASN A 91 -1.31 -9.60 5.05
CA ASN A 91 -2.45 -8.70 5.17
C ASN A 91 -2.26 -7.67 6.28
N ASP A 92 -2.81 -6.48 6.06
CA ASP A 92 -2.92 -5.43 7.06
C ASP A 92 -4.40 -5.08 7.29
N LYS A 93 -4.81 -5.08 8.56
CA LYS A 93 -6.10 -4.58 9.03
C LYS A 93 -5.86 -3.32 9.83
N ASP A 94 -5.87 -2.16 9.19
CA ASP A 94 -5.79 -0.92 9.95
C ASP A 94 -6.55 0.23 9.29
N SER A 95 -7.21 0.99 10.15
CA SER A 95 -7.99 2.14 9.74
C SER A 95 -7.10 3.35 9.51
N ARG A 96 -7.40 4.02 8.40
CA ARG A 96 -7.12 5.44 8.16
C ARG A 96 -5.73 5.92 8.63
N THR A 97 -4.79 5.96 7.68
CA THR A 97 -3.55 6.78 7.76
C THR A 97 -2.45 6.28 8.68
N SER A 98 -2.49 5.02 9.15
CA SER A 98 -1.34 4.43 9.83
C SER A 98 -0.18 4.25 8.85
N PHE A 99 0.96 4.88 9.17
CA PHE A 99 2.24 4.63 8.50
C PHE A 99 2.79 3.24 8.85
N ASN A 100 2.25 2.62 9.91
CA ASN A 100 2.72 1.34 10.38
C ASN A 100 1.99 0.23 9.62
N ARG A 101 2.70 -0.41 8.70
CA ARG A 101 2.19 -1.49 7.84
C ARG A 101 3.05 -2.73 8.03
N PRO A 102 2.89 -3.42 9.17
CA PRO A 102 3.73 -4.57 9.48
C PRO A 102 3.59 -5.67 8.42
N GLY A 103 2.38 -5.95 7.93
CA GLY A 103 2.16 -6.97 6.91
C GLY A 103 2.83 -6.63 5.57
N LEU A 104 2.84 -5.36 5.17
CA LEU A 104 3.58 -4.94 3.97
C LEU A 104 5.08 -5.07 4.15
N LEU A 105 5.61 -4.66 5.31
CA LEU A 105 7.05 -4.76 5.61
C LEU A 105 7.51 -6.22 5.60
N GLU A 106 6.77 -7.10 6.27
CA GLU A 106 7.05 -8.55 6.25
C GLU A 106 7.01 -9.13 4.83
N ALA A 107 6.06 -8.69 3.99
CA ALA A 107 6.01 -9.10 2.58
C ALA A 107 7.27 -8.64 1.82
N LEU A 108 7.71 -7.40 2.04
CA LEU A 108 8.90 -6.83 1.39
C LEU A 108 10.19 -7.50 1.86
N GLU A 109 10.29 -7.92 3.11
CA GLU A 109 11.43 -8.69 3.62
C GLU A 109 11.44 -10.12 3.07
N TYR A 110 10.26 -10.71 2.87
CA TYR A 110 10.13 -12.07 2.34
C TYR A 110 10.48 -12.17 0.85
N LEU A 111 10.15 -11.14 0.06
CA LEU A 111 10.37 -11.10 -1.38
C LEU A 111 11.86 -11.18 -1.77
N ARG A 112 12.16 -11.97 -2.79
CA ARG A 112 13.50 -12.14 -3.36
C ARG A 112 13.56 -11.65 -4.80
N GLU A 113 14.78 -11.57 -5.32
CA GLU A 113 15.00 -11.21 -6.71
C GLU A 113 14.24 -12.15 -7.67
N GLY A 114 13.51 -11.57 -8.63
CA GLY A 114 12.68 -12.30 -9.58
C GLY A 114 11.24 -12.54 -9.12
N ASP A 115 10.96 -12.47 -7.82
CA ASP A 115 9.60 -12.68 -7.32
C ASP A 115 8.62 -11.61 -7.82
N THR A 116 7.33 -11.91 -7.72
CA THR A 116 6.27 -10.96 -8.05
C THR A 116 5.39 -10.69 -6.84
N LEU A 117 5.33 -9.43 -6.42
CA LEU A 117 4.35 -8.94 -5.48
C LEU A 117 3.01 -8.75 -6.20
N VAL A 118 2.01 -9.49 -5.77
CA VAL A 118 0.64 -9.46 -6.31
C VAL A 118 -0.27 -8.73 -5.32
N ILE A 119 -1.03 -7.79 -5.84
CA ILE A 119 -2.00 -7.00 -5.08
C ILE A 119 -3.35 -7.01 -5.79
N TRP A 120 -4.42 -6.80 -5.04
CA TRP A 120 -5.75 -6.70 -5.63
C TRP A 120 -5.92 -5.45 -6.52
N LYS A 121 -5.43 -4.30 -6.03
CA LYS A 121 -5.49 -2.99 -6.66
C LYS A 121 -4.37 -2.06 -6.20
N LEU A 122 -3.97 -1.09 -7.01
CA LEU A 122 -2.94 -0.10 -6.67
C LEU A 122 -3.29 0.78 -5.47
N ASP A 123 -4.58 1.10 -5.28
CA ASP A 123 -5.07 1.89 -4.12
C ASP A 123 -4.81 1.21 -2.76
N ARG A 124 -4.54 -0.09 -2.76
CA ARG A 124 -4.23 -0.86 -1.55
C ARG A 124 -2.78 -0.72 -1.10
N LEU A 125 -1.86 -0.37 -1.99
CA LEU A 125 -0.45 -0.11 -1.65
C LEU A 125 -0.18 1.32 -1.19
N GLY A 126 -1.02 2.31 -1.51
CA GLY A 126 -0.71 3.73 -1.28
C GLY A 126 -1.74 4.46 -0.43
N GLY A 127 -1.30 5.14 0.64
CA GLY A 127 -2.10 6.20 1.27
C GLY A 127 -1.85 7.57 0.61
N LYS A 128 -0.76 7.69 -0.16
CA LYS A 128 -0.31 8.86 -0.94
C LYS A 128 0.44 8.35 -2.18
N THR A 129 0.29 9.01 -3.34
CA THR A 129 0.94 8.65 -4.61
C THR A 129 2.46 8.56 -4.50
N LYS A 130 3.10 9.47 -3.74
CA LYS A 130 4.55 9.47 -3.52
C LYS A 130 5.08 8.16 -2.93
N ASN A 131 4.44 7.66 -1.86
CA ASN A 131 4.83 6.41 -1.22
C ASN A 131 4.69 5.20 -2.17
N LEU A 132 3.75 5.25 -3.11
CA LEU A 132 3.56 4.19 -4.10
C LEU A 132 4.70 4.19 -5.12
N LEU A 133 5.14 5.37 -5.57
CA LEU A 133 6.27 5.51 -6.50
C LEU A 133 7.59 5.07 -5.84
N GLU A 134 7.85 5.50 -4.61
CA GLU A 134 9.04 5.08 -3.84
C GLU A 134 9.07 3.55 -3.66
N LEU A 135 7.92 2.95 -3.34
CA LEU A 135 7.80 1.50 -3.23
C LEU A 135 8.11 0.82 -4.56
N PHE A 136 7.53 1.30 -5.65
CA PHE A 136 7.77 0.75 -6.97
C PHE A 136 9.24 0.82 -7.38
N ASP A 137 9.90 1.97 -7.16
CA ASP A 137 11.32 2.12 -7.46
C ASP A 137 12.17 1.15 -6.63
N SER A 138 11.84 0.96 -5.34
CA SER A 138 12.53 -0.01 -4.47
C SER A 138 12.38 -1.46 -4.96
N LEU A 139 11.20 -1.82 -5.49
CA LEU A 139 10.93 -3.16 -6.02
C LEU A 139 11.71 -3.38 -7.33
N GLN A 140 11.73 -2.37 -8.20
CA GLN A 140 12.48 -2.40 -9.45
C GLN A 140 13.98 -2.54 -9.22
N GLN A 141 14.55 -1.82 -8.25
CA GLN A 141 15.97 -1.95 -7.87
C GLN A 141 16.33 -3.36 -7.40
N ARG A 142 15.37 -4.10 -6.86
CA ARG A 142 15.52 -5.49 -6.39
C ARG A 142 15.12 -6.53 -7.45
N ASN A 143 14.86 -6.11 -8.70
CA ASN A 143 14.27 -6.94 -9.77
C ASN A 143 13.02 -7.72 -9.31
N ILE A 144 12.17 -7.09 -8.49
CA ILE A 144 10.87 -7.62 -8.07
C ILE A 144 9.79 -7.00 -8.93
N ASN A 145 8.91 -7.83 -9.47
CA ASN A 145 7.77 -7.37 -10.26
C ASN A 145 6.59 -7.02 -9.35
N LEU A 146 5.82 -6.01 -9.74
CA LEU A 146 4.54 -5.68 -9.13
C LEU A 146 3.40 -6.00 -10.10
N LYS A 147 2.38 -6.72 -9.62
CA LYS A 147 1.19 -7.09 -10.38
C LYS A 147 -0.09 -6.70 -9.66
N SER A 148 -0.98 -5.97 -10.33
CA SER A 148 -2.33 -5.66 -9.86
C SER A 148 -3.36 -6.52 -10.57
N ILE A 149 -4.18 -7.24 -9.80
CA ILE A 149 -5.21 -8.14 -10.34
C ILE A 149 -6.31 -7.34 -11.05
N LYS A 150 -6.93 -6.37 -10.35
CA LYS A 150 -8.11 -5.68 -10.87
C LYS A 150 -7.77 -4.59 -11.88
N ASP A 151 -6.60 -3.96 -11.73
CA ASP A 151 -6.15 -2.94 -12.68
C ASP A 151 -5.48 -3.58 -13.91
N SER A 152 -5.28 -4.91 -13.91
CA SER A 152 -4.60 -5.67 -14.98
C SER A 152 -3.22 -5.12 -15.34
N ILE A 153 -2.48 -4.67 -14.32
CA ILE A 153 -1.15 -4.05 -14.49
C ILE A 153 -0.11 -5.07 -14.11
N ASP A 154 0.86 -5.30 -15.00
CA ASP A 154 2.03 -6.12 -14.75
C ASP A 154 3.31 -5.36 -15.10
N THR A 155 4.04 -4.95 -14.06
CA THR A 155 5.25 -4.13 -14.20
C THR A 155 6.50 -4.93 -14.58
N GLY A 156 6.39 -6.24 -14.83
CA GLY A 156 7.47 -7.02 -15.46
C GLY A 156 7.72 -6.62 -16.91
N SER A 157 6.75 -5.95 -17.56
CA SER A 157 6.86 -5.44 -18.93
C SER A 157 7.10 -3.93 -18.97
N ALA A 158 7.82 -3.45 -20.00
CA ALA A 158 8.03 -1.99 -20.20
C ALA A 158 6.70 -1.22 -20.31
N ILE A 159 5.70 -1.82 -20.96
CA ILE A 159 4.37 -1.22 -21.11
C ILE A 159 3.61 -1.16 -19.77
N GLY A 160 3.74 -2.16 -18.91
CA GLY A 160 3.13 -2.13 -17.60
C GLY A 160 3.77 -1.12 -16.66
N LYS A 161 5.10 -0.90 -16.76
CA LYS A 161 5.78 0.20 -16.05
C LYS A 161 5.24 1.56 -16.50
N LEU A 162 5.10 1.78 -17.81
CA LEU A 162 4.50 3.01 -18.35
C LEU A 162 3.08 3.22 -17.82
N PHE A 163 2.25 2.19 -17.86
CA PHE A 163 0.86 2.27 -17.40
C PHE A 163 0.77 2.51 -15.89
N PHE A 164 1.69 1.95 -15.10
CA PHE A 164 1.81 2.23 -13.67
C PHE A 164 2.12 3.72 -13.41
N HIS A 165 3.09 4.30 -14.11
CA HIS A 165 3.42 5.73 -13.97
C HIS A 165 2.26 6.63 -14.40
N PHE A 166 1.63 6.31 -15.53
CA PHE A 166 0.46 7.05 -16.01
C PHE A 166 -0.71 6.99 -15.01
N SER A 167 -1.02 5.80 -14.49
CA SER A 167 -2.09 5.63 -13.49
C SER A 167 -1.78 6.38 -12.19
N SER A 168 -0.51 6.39 -11.78
CA SER A 168 -0.06 7.13 -10.59
C SER A 168 -0.22 8.65 -10.77
N ALA A 169 0.18 9.18 -11.93
CA ALA A 169 0.00 10.59 -12.26
C ALA A 169 -1.48 10.98 -12.35
N LEU A 170 -2.31 10.13 -12.94
CA LEU A 170 -3.75 10.35 -13.03
C LEU A 170 -4.41 10.41 -11.64
N ALA A 171 -4.05 9.51 -10.73
CA ALA A 171 -4.56 9.51 -9.37
C ALA A 171 -4.17 10.78 -8.59
N GLU A 172 -2.96 11.32 -8.79
CA GLU A 172 -2.56 12.59 -8.18
C GLU A 172 -3.36 13.78 -8.75
N PHE A 173 -3.57 13.79 -10.07
CA PHE A 173 -4.39 14.80 -10.74
C PHE A 173 -5.83 14.84 -10.21
N GLU A 174 -6.47 13.69 -10.00
CA GLU A 174 -7.84 13.62 -9.44
C GLU A 174 -7.93 14.24 -8.03
N VAL A 175 -6.93 13.96 -7.19
CA VAL A 175 -6.85 14.51 -5.83
C VAL A 175 -6.67 16.03 -5.87
N ASP A 176 -5.86 16.54 -6.80
CA ASP A 176 -5.63 17.97 -6.93
C ASP A 176 -6.88 18.73 -7.42
N ILE A 177 -7.63 18.17 -8.37
CA ILE A 177 -8.94 18.70 -8.77
C ILE A 177 -9.91 18.75 -7.59
N LEU A 178 -9.94 17.70 -6.75
CA LEU A 178 -10.80 17.68 -5.56
C LEU A 178 -10.39 18.76 -4.54
N ARG A 179 -9.08 18.95 -4.33
CA ARG A 179 -8.54 20.00 -3.46
C ARG A 179 -8.89 21.38 -3.98
N GLU A 180 -8.76 21.61 -5.28
CA GLU A 180 -9.10 22.88 -5.93
C GLU A 180 -10.58 23.22 -5.70
N ARG A 181 -11.48 22.28 -5.99
CA ARG A 181 -12.93 22.43 -5.74
C ARG A 181 -13.22 22.73 -4.27
N THR A 182 -12.55 22.03 -3.35
CA THR A 182 -12.72 22.25 -1.90
C THR A 182 -12.27 23.65 -1.50
N ARG A 183 -11.13 24.12 -2.01
CA ARG A 183 -10.61 25.47 -1.74
C ARG A 183 -11.54 26.55 -2.28
N ALA A 184 -12.04 26.37 -3.50
CA ALA A 184 -13.03 27.28 -4.10
C ALA A 184 -14.32 27.34 -3.27
N GLY A 185 -14.84 26.18 -2.84
CA GLY A 185 -16.02 26.10 -1.97
C GLY A 185 -15.81 26.78 -0.61
N LEU A 186 -14.64 26.58 0.02
CA LEU A 186 -14.27 27.26 1.27
C LEU A 186 -14.14 28.77 1.10
N ALA A 187 -13.56 29.23 -0.01
CA ALA A 187 -13.46 30.66 -0.32
C ALA A 187 -14.85 31.29 -0.49
N ALA A 188 -15.74 30.65 -1.25
CA ALA A 188 -17.12 31.11 -1.43
C ALA A 188 -17.94 31.06 -0.13
N ALA A 189 -17.69 30.10 0.76
CA ALA A 189 -18.31 30.06 2.08
C ALA A 189 -17.84 31.21 2.98
N ARG A 190 -16.53 31.51 2.98
CA ARG A 190 -15.96 32.64 3.73
C ARG A 190 -16.46 34.00 3.22
N ALA A 191 -16.57 34.17 1.90
CA ALA A 191 -17.16 35.37 1.31
C ALA A 191 -18.61 35.61 1.74
N ARG A 192 -19.36 34.52 2.01
CA ARG A 192 -20.72 34.55 2.58
C ARG A 192 -20.76 34.63 4.11
N GLY A 193 -19.62 34.90 4.77
CA GLY A 193 -19.53 35.06 6.22
C GLY A 193 -19.34 33.76 7.03
N ARG A 194 -19.25 32.58 6.39
CA ARG A 194 -18.93 31.33 7.10
C ARG A 194 -17.42 31.19 7.29
N LEU A 195 -16.92 31.48 8.49
CA LEU A 195 -15.50 31.41 8.85
C LEU A 195 -14.95 29.97 8.95
N GLY A 196 -15.81 28.99 9.26
CA GLY A 196 -15.43 27.60 9.50
C GLY A 196 -14.70 27.38 10.84
N GLY A 197 -14.10 26.20 11.03
CA GLY A 197 -13.32 25.86 12.24
C GLY A 197 -14.13 25.26 13.39
N ARG A 198 -13.43 24.92 14.50
CA ARG A 198 -14.06 24.41 15.73
C ARG A 198 -14.85 25.55 16.39
N PRO A 199 -16.12 25.33 16.79
CA PRO A 199 -16.88 26.36 17.49
C PRO A 199 -16.17 26.77 18.80
N LYS A 200 -16.24 28.05 19.15
CA LYS A 200 -15.71 28.56 20.43
C LYS A 200 -16.44 27.87 21.58
N SER A 201 -15.71 27.51 22.64
CA SER A 201 -16.30 26.80 23.79
C SER A 201 -17.16 27.69 24.69
N LEU A 202 -16.91 29.00 24.71
CA LEU A 202 -17.70 29.99 25.44
C LEU A 202 -18.12 31.15 24.54
N ASN A 203 -19.32 31.68 24.77
CA ASN A 203 -19.77 32.95 24.20
C ASN A 203 -19.13 34.15 24.95
N GLU A 204 -19.27 35.37 24.42
CA GLU A 204 -18.60 36.54 25.01
C GLU A 204 -19.11 36.87 26.43
N ASN A 205 -20.40 36.65 26.73
CA ASN A 205 -20.95 36.85 28.07
C ASN A 205 -20.37 35.85 29.09
N GLN A 206 -20.24 34.58 28.71
CA GLN A 206 -19.64 33.54 29.56
C GLN A 206 -18.15 33.79 29.79
N LYS A 207 -17.44 34.37 28.81
CA LYS A 207 -16.05 34.80 29.00
C LYS A 207 -15.97 35.92 30.01
N GLN A 208 -16.81 36.95 29.87
CA GLN A 208 -16.84 38.06 30.81
C GLN A 208 -17.13 37.58 32.24
N GLN A 209 -18.12 36.70 32.39
CA GLN A 209 -18.41 36.06 33.67
C GLN A 209 -17.19 35.29 34.23
N ALA A 210 -16.44 34.59 33.37
CA ALA A 210 -15.22 33.89 33.78
C ALA A 210 -14.14 34.85 34.27
N PHE A 211 -13.98 36.00 33.60
CA PHE A 211 -13.02 37.04 33.96
C PHE A 211 -13.42 37.74 35.26
N ASP A 212 -14.69 38.09 35.42
CA ASP A 212 -15.20 38.71 36.65
C ASP A 212 -15.01 37.80 37.87
N LEU A 213 -15.32 36.49 37.72
CA LEU A 213 -15.08 35.50 38.76
C LEU A 213 -13.58 35.37 39.11
N TYR A 214 -12.70 35.46 38.12
CA TYR A 214 -11.25 35.41 38.31
C TYR A 214 -10.70 36.67 39.00
N TYR A 215 -11.08 37.86 38.52
CA TYR A 215 -10.64 39.14 39.07
C TYR A 215 -11.23 39.42 40.46
N SER A 216 -12.38 38.84 40.81
CA SER A 216 -12.93 38.90 42.16
C SER A 216 -12.01 38.29 43.22
N LYS A 217 -11.05 37.43 42.83
CA LYS A 217 -10.15 36.65 43.68
C LYS A 217 -10.84 35.75 44.73
N LYS A 218 -12.17 35.56 44.63
CA LYS A 218 -12.98 34.74 45.55
C LYS A 218 -13.10 33.28 45.11
N HIS A 219 -12.79 32.97 43.86
CA HIS A 219 -12.94 31.63 43.29
C HIS A 219 -11.60 31.10 42.76
N THR A 220 -11.34 29.81 42.99
CA THR A 220 -10.18 29.15 42.37
C THR A 220 -10.43 28.91 40.89
N VAL A 221 -9.35 28.93 40.08
CA VAL A 221 -9.42 28.66 38.64
C VAL A 221 -10.05 27.28 38.36
N ASN A 222 -9.81 26.29 39.21
CA ASN A 222 -10.45 24.97 39.09
C ASN A 222 -11.97 25.04 39.25
N SER A 223 -12.46 25.84 40.20
CA SER A 223 -13.89 26.02 40.43
C SER A 223 -14.55 26.68 39.22
N ILE A 224 -13.96 27.76 38.71
CA ILE A 224 -14.44 28.48 37.51
C ILE A 224 -14.52 27.54 36.30
N CYS A 225 -13.47 26.74 36.07
CA CYS A 225 -13.42 25.78 34.97
C CYS A 225 -14.51 24.70 35.07
N LYS A 226 -14.81 24.21 36.28
CA LYS A 226 -15.91 23.25 36.51
C LYS A 226 -17.27 23.88 36.24
N THR A 227 -17.51 25.08 36.75
CA THR A 227 -18.79 25.80 36.57
C THR A 227 -19.08 26.08 35.10
N LEU A 228 -18.07 26.46 34.33
CA LEU A 228 -18.21 26.79 32.91
C LEU A 228 -17.96 25.61 31.96
N ASN A 229 -17.71 24.42 32.51
CA ASN A 229 -17.40 23.19 31.77
C ASN A 229 -16.29 23.37 30.70
N ILE A 230 -15.18 23.97 31.09
CA ILE A 230 -14.01 24.17 30.23
C ILE A 230 -12.73 23.63 30.87
N SER A 231 -11.73 23.33 30.05
CA SER A 231 -10.40 22.97 30.54
C SER A 231 -9.64 24.20 31.06
N LYS A 232 -8.70 23.99 31.98
CA LYS A 232 -7.80 25.07 32.45
C LYS A 232 -7.02 25.71 31.30
N GLY A 233 -6.59 24.90 30.32
CA GLY A 233 -5.88 25.39 29.14
C GLY A 233 -6.75 26.33 28.30
N THR A 234 -8.02 25.98 28.11
CA THR A 234 -8.99 26.85 27.44
C THR A 234 -9.19 28.17 28.20
N PHE A 235 -9.31 28.11 29.53
CA PHE A 235 -9.46 29.30 30.37
C PHE A 235 -8.24 30.23 30.28
N TYR A 236 -7.02 29.69 30.46
CA TYR A 236 -5.80 30.50 30.39
C TYR A 236 -5.56 31.08 28.99
N ASN A 237 -5.96 30.37 27.93
CA ASN A 237 -5.93 30.92 26.57
C ASN A 237 -6.85 32.14 26.43
N TYR A 238 -8.06 32.10 27.00
CA TYR A 238 -8.96 33.26 27.00
C TYR A 238 -8.41 34.42 27.86
N LEU A 239 -7.86 34.13 29.03
CA LEU A 239 -7.24 35.15 29.89
C LEU A 239 -6.04 35.84 29.22
N LYS A 240 -5.22 35.08 28.48
CA LYS A 240 -4.12 35.64 27.70
C LYS A 240 -4.64 36.59 26.60
N GLN A 241 -5.65 36.15 25.85
CA GLN A 241 -6.27 36.98 24.80
C GLN A 241 -6.86 38.28 25.38
N GLU A 242 -7.51 38.23 26.54
CA GLU A 242 -8.05 39.40 27.21
C GLU A 242 -6.95 40.39 27.62
N LYS A 243 -5.86 39.90 28.22
CA LYS A 243 -4.70 40.73 28.59
C LYS A 243 -4.03 41.36 27.38
N ASP A 244 -3.87 40.62 26.29
CA ASP A 244 -3.28 41.12 25.04
C ASP A 244 -4.17 42.21 24.41
N LEU A 245 -5.49 42.06 24.46
CA LEU A 245 -6.45 43.07 24.00
C LEU A 245 -6.42 44.34 24.87
N ASN A 246 -6.41 44.19 26.19
CA ASN A 246 -6.33 45.33 27.11
C ASN A 246 -4.98 46.05 27.01
N GLY A 247 -3.88 45.31 26.82
CA GLY A 247 -2.55 45.89 26.62
C GLY A 247 -2.39 46.67 25.31
N LYS A 248 -3.13 46.30 24.24
CA LYS A 248 -3.19 47.08 23.00
C LYS A 248 -4.02 48.36 23.16
N ARG A 249 -5.18 48.28 23.82
CA ARG A 249 -6.04 49.46 24.09
C ARG A 249 -5.34 50.56 24.88
N ILE A 250 -4.45 50.20 25.81
CA ILE A 250 -3.67 51.16 26.60
C ILE A 250 -2.57 51.84 25.77
N LYS A 251 -2.04 51.18 24.73
CA LYS A 251 -0.98 51.73 23.85
C LYS A 251 -1.51 52.58 22.69
N GLU A 252 -2.78 52.42 22.34
CA GLU A 252 -3.47 53.16 21.27
C GLU A 252 -4.31 54.34 21.80
N SER A 253 -4.28 54.59 23.11
CA SER A 253 -4.84 55.82 23.68
C SER A 253 -3.85 56.99 23.48
N PRO A 254 -4.26 58.11 22.86
CA PRO A 254 -3.39 59.27 22.60
C PRO A 254 -2.89 59.95 23.88
#